data_AF-A0A1V4U101-F1
#
_entry.id   AF-A0A1V4U101-F1
#
_cell.length_a   1.000
_cell.length_b   1.000
_cell.length_c   1.000
_cell.angle_alpha   90.00
_cell.angle_beta   90.00
_cell.angle_gamma   90.00
#
_symmetry.space_group_name_H-M   'P 1'
#
loop_
_entity.id
_entity.type
_entity.pdbx_description
1 polymer ?
#
loop_
_entity_poly.entity_id
_entity_poly.type
_entity_poly.pdbx_seq_one_letter_code
_entity_poly.pdbx_strand_id
1 'polypeptide(L)'
;MTILIAIDDTDTKESRGTGRLARTIADSLRHFGSVAGVTRHQLFVHPSIPYTSHNSCAVIHLQTANGVAVPEIVDFVSGKILDDFIEGSDPGLAVAPTSGIGDLVVKFGQDAKKCVLSRGDAVTLAERIGIALVGLGGSCDGVIGALAGLGLASSGNDGRYVMKGRLRELSREARVEDLLLAGVDEVHTMAGERVKFGTVRMRKFPKPSLRNHRAVLFVEERDGSFDEVVRD
;
A
#
# COMPACT_ATOMS: atom_id res chain seq x y z
N MET A 1 0.08 18.46 -2.91
CA MET A 1 -1.02 17.47 -3.06
C MET A 1 -0.50 16.06 -2.80
N THR A 2 -1.39 15.09 -2.54
CA THR A 2 -1.02 13.67 -2.41
C THR A 2 -1.42 12.92 -3.68
N ILE A 3 -0.48 12.18 -4.27
CA ILE A 3 -0.70 11.25 -5.37
C ILE A 3 -0.52 9.84 -4.83
N LEU A 4 -1.47 8.97 -5.15
CA LEU A 4 -1.40 7.54 -4.86
C LEU A 4 -0.96 6.81 -6.12
N ILE A 5 0.00 5.91 -5.95
CA ILE A 5 0.58 5.08 -7.01
C ILE A 5 0.44 3.64 -6.56
N ALA A 6 -0.53 2.93 -7.11
CA ALA A 6 -0.82 1.54 -6.77
C ALA A 6 -0.22 0.59 -7.80
N ILE A 7 0.44 -0.46 -7.32
CA ILE A 7 1.00 -1.53 -8.13
C ILE A 7 0.51 -2.88 -7.63
N ASP A 8 0.28 -3.80 -8.55
CA ASP A 8 -0.09 -5.17 -8.23
C ASP A 8 0.45 -6.17 -9.26
N ASP A 9 0.50 -7.44 -8.85
CA ASP A 9 0.88 -8.59 -9.68
C ASP A 9 2.23 -8.43 -10.39
N THR A 10 3.26 -8.04 -9.61
CA THR A 10 4.62 -7.77 -10.12
C THR A 10 5.62 -8.86 -9.73
N ASP A 11 5.11 -10.00 -9.23
CA ASP A 11 5.93 -11.09 -8.70
C ASP A 11 5.39 -12.47 -9.04
N THR A 12 6.30 -13.43 -9.14
CA THR A 12 6.05 -14.87 -9.13
C THR A 12 6.54 -15.50 -7.83
N LYS A 13 6.20 -16.76 -7.58
CA LYS A 13 6.55 -17.50 -6.34
C LYS A 13 8.05 -17.54 -6.02
N GLU A 14 8.90 -17.48 -7.04
CA GLU A 14 10.36 -17.58 -6.92
C GLU A 14 11.06 -16.22 -6.98
N SER A 15 10.31 -15.15 -7.25
CA SER A 15 10.84 -13.81 -7.40
C SER A 15 10.73 -12.98 -6.10
N ARG A 16 11.17 -11.73 -6.15
CA ARG A 16 10.90 -10.77 -5.09
C ARG A 16 9.41 -10.39 -5.10
N GLY A 17 8.78 -10.23 -3.93
CA GLY A 17 7.37 -9.82 -3.86
C GLY A 17 7.11 -8.35 -4.23
N THR A 18 5.88 -8.04 -4.66
CA THR A 18 5.40 -6.70 -5.06
C THR A 18 5.74 -5.59 -4.05
N GLY A 19 5.59 -5.85 -2.73
CA GLY A 19 5.94 -4.86 -1.70
C GLY A 19 7.43 -4.51 -1.60
N ARG A 20 8.34 -5.31 -2.20
CA ARG A 20 9.75 -4.94 -2.36
C ARG A 20 9.93 -4.02 -3.56
N LEU A 21 9.27 -4.27 -4.69
CA LEU A 21 9.27 -3.36 -5.85
C LEU A 21 8.79 -1.98 -5.47
N ALA A 22 7.62 -1.89 -4.82
CA ALA A 22 7.02 -0.62 -4.44
C ALA A 22 7.95 0.27 -3.63
N ARG A 23 8.77 -0.34 -2.74
CA ARG A 23 9.75 0.41 -1.93
C ARG A 23 10.94 0.89 -2.76
N THR A 24 11.45 0.07 -3.67
CA THR A 24 12.50 0.49 -4.61
C THR A 24 12.03 1.63 -5.52
N ILE A 25 10.81 1.54 -6.04
CA ILE A 25 10.19 2.60 -6.85
C ILE A 25 10.01 3.87 -6.00
N ALA A 26 9.52 3.73 -4.77
CA ALA A 26 9.34 4.86 -3.87
C ALA A 26 10.65 5.63 -3.61
N ASP A 27 11.77 4.94 -3.43
CA ASP A 27 13.07 5.62 -3.32
C ASP A 27 13.45 6.37 -4.59
N SER A 28 13.09 5.84 -5.75
CA SER A 28 13.32 6.49 -7.05
C SER A 28 12.41 7.69 -7.28
N LEU A 29 11.20 7.73 -6.69
CA LEU A 29 10.23 8.81 -6.83
C LEU A 29 10.57 10.09 -6.06
N ARG A 30 11.65 10.09 -5.25
CA ARG A 30 12.02 11.24 -4.41
C ARG A 30 12.32 12.53 -5.17
N HIS A 31 12.59 12.45 -6.48
CA HIS A 31 12.77 13.63 -7.33
C HIS A 31 11.45 14.28 -7.77
N PHE A 32 10.32 13.56 -7.68
CA PHE A 32 8.98 14.14 -7.87
C PHE A 32 8.40 14.73 -6.58
N GLY A 33 8.91 14.33 -5.41
CA GLY A 33 8.39 14.80 -4.13
C GLY A 33 8.82 13.96 -2.94
N SER A 34 8.18 14.19 -1.80
CA SER A 34 8.43 13.43 -0.58
C SER A 34 7.55 12.17 -0.54
N VAL A 35 8.13 11.01 -0.28
CA VAL A 35 7.34 9.79 -0.06
C VAL A 35 6.87 9.75 1.40
N ALA A 36 5.56 9.87 1.60
CA ALA A 36 4.95 9.77 2.93
C ALA A 36 4.97 8.32 3.45
N GLY A 37 4.90 7.32 2.56
CA GLY A 37 5.02 5.91 2.91
C GLY A 37 4.59 4.98 1.79
N VAL A 38 4.66 3.68 2.07
CA VAL A 38 4.13 2.61 1.21
C VAL A 38 3.24 1.74 2.05
N THR A 39 1.97 1.60 1.65
CA THR A 39 1.01 0.70 2.26
C THR A 39 0.88 -0.59 1.45
N ARG A 40 0.57 -1.69 2.13
CA ARG A 40 0.15 -2.95 1.51
C ARG A 40 -1.30 -3.19 1.87
N HIS A 41 -2.08 -3.60 0.89
CA HIS A 41 -3.49 -3.92 1.05
C HIS A 41 -3.70 -5.38 0.70
N GLN A 42 -4.21 -6.16 1.66
CA GLN A 42 -4.64 -7.53 1.37
C GLN A 42 -5.83 -7.46 0.41
N LEU A 43 -5.92 -8.36 -0.56
CA LEU A 43 -7.10 -8.52 -1.41
C LEU A 43 -7.82 -9.83 -1.08
N PHE A 44 -8.95 -10.10 -1.74
CA PHE A 44 -9.76 -11.29 -1.48
C PHE A 44 -8.97 -12.58 -1.75
N VAL A 45 -8.90 -13.49 -0.77
CA VAL A 45 -8.28 -14.79 -0.95
C VAL A 45 -9.34 -15.77 -1.44
N HIS A 46 -9.25 -16.18 -2.70
CA HIS A 46 -10.21 -17.07 -3.33
C HIS A 46 -9.52 -18.07 -4.25
N PRO A 47 -9.98 -19.34 -4.33
CA PRO A 47 -9.34 -20.36 -5.19
C PRO A 47 -9.26 -20.01 -6.67
N SER A 48 -10.17 -19.16 -7.16
CA SER A 48 -10.20 -18.70 -8.56
C SER A 48 -9.24 -17.54 -8.86
N ILE A 49 -8.56 -16.98 -7.85
CA ILE A 49 -7.61 -15.89 -8.03
C ILE A 49 -6.20 -16.47 -7.87
N PRO A 50 -5.36 -16.48 -8.92
CA PRO A 50 -3.96 -16.87 -8.78
C PRO A 50 -3.22 -15.82 -7.93
N TYR A 51 -2.34 -16.28 -7.04
CA TYR A 51 -1.43 -15.40 -6.28
C TYR A 51 -0.16 -16.16 -5.87
N THR A 52 0.87 -15.42 -5.47
CA THR A 52 2.15 -15.97 -5.02
C THR A 52 2.07 -16.46 -3.57
N SER A 53 2.59 -15.67 -2.62
CA SER A 53 2.45 -15.90 -1.18
C SER A 53 1.18 -15.29 -0.63
N HIS A 54 0.77 -14.15 -1.18
CA HIS A 54 -0.42 -13.42 -0.76
C HIS A 54 -1.04 -12.70 -1.95
N ASN A 55 -2.38 -12.71 -2.04
CA ASN A 55 -3.08 -11.82 -2.94
C ASN A 55 -3.11 -10.39 -2.34
N SER A 56 -2.23 -9.49 -2.79
CA SER A 56 -2.14 -8.13 -2.24
C SER A 56 -1.40 -7.16 -3.14
N CYS A 57 -1.92 -5.93 -3.21
CA CYS A 57 -1.27 -4.82 -3.88
C CYS A 57 -0.48 -3.92 -2.92
N ALA A 58 0.36 -3.06 -3.49
CA ALA A 58 1.12 -2.05 -2.77
C ALA A 58 0.81 -0.65 -3.30
N VAL A 59 0.72 0.34 -2.40
CA VAL A 59 0.41 1.73 -2.75
C VAL A 59 1.45 2.66 -2.17
N ILE A 60 2.08 3.46 -3.03
CA ILE A 60 3.03 4.50 -2.66
C ILE A 60 2.25 5.81 -2.47
N HIS A 61 2.49 6.48 -1.34
CA HIS A 61 1.88 7.76 -0.98
C HIS A 61 2.89 8.87 -1.25
N LEU A 62 2.76 9.55 -2.39
CA LEU A 62 3.68 10.60 -2.82
C LEU A 62 3.09 11.98 -2.51
N GLN A 63 3.80 12.78 -1.72
CA GLN A 63 3.52 14.18 -1.50
C GLN A 63 4.35 15.02 -2.48
N THR A 64 3.66 15.74 -3.35
CA THR A 64 4.30 16.59 -4.37
C THR A 64 3.84 18.04 -4.25
N ALA A 65 4.69 18.95 -4.70
CA ALA A 65 4.29 20.32 -5.01
C ALA A 65 3.22 20.34 -6.12
N ASN A 66 2.48 21.45 -6.20
CA ASN A 66 1.52 21.65 -7.28
C ASN A 66 2.27 21.75 -8.61
N GLY A 67 1.84 21.01 -9.63
CA GLY A 67 2.40 21.06 -10.99
C GLY A 67 3.01 19.77 -11.52
N VAL A 68 3.30 18.77 -10.68
CA VAL A 68 3.72 17.45 -11.18
C VAL A 68 2.55 16.77 -11.88
N ALA A 69 2.74 16.43 -13.16
CA ALA A 69 1.72 15.83 -13.99
C ALA A 69 1.62 14.32 -13.73
N VAL A 70 0.40 13.81 -13.56
CA VAL A 70 0.14 12.37 -13.40
C VAL A 70 0.75 11.53 -14.55
N PRO A 71 0.66 11.93 -15.82
CA PRO A 71 1.31 11.19 -16.91
C PRO A 71 2.81 10.98 -16.74
N GLU A 72 3.55 11.98 -16.24
CA GLU A 72 5.01 11.84 -16.01
C GLU A 72 5.32 10.78 -14.95
N ILE A 73 4.50 10.71 -13.89
CA ILE A 73 4.61 9.67 -12.87
C ILE A 73 4.26 8.30 -13.45
N VAL A 74 3.20 8.21 -14.27
CA VAL A 74 2.80 6.95 -14.93
C VAL A 74 3.92 6.43 -15.80
N ASP A 75 4.52 7.27 -16.66
CA ASP A 75 5.61 6.88 -17.55
C ASP A 75 6.83 6.43 -16.76
N PHE A 76 7.21 7.23 -15.74
CA PHE A 76 8.36 6.91 -14.90
C PHE A 76 8.19 5.57 -14.16
N VAL A 77 7.03 5.37 -13.51
CA VAL A 77 6.76 4.16 -12.72
C VAL A 77 6.59 2.94 -13.63
N SER A 78 5.95 3.10 -14.79
CA SER A 78 5.85 2.03 -15.79
C SER A 78 7.24 1.58 -16.23
N GLY A 79 8.14 2.52 -16.54
CA GLY A 79 9.54 2.20 -16.86
C GLY A 79 10.23 1.41 -15.74
N LYS A 80 10.05 1.80 -14.48
CA LYS A 80 10.63 1.06 -13.34
C LYS A 80 10.04 -0.33 -13.13
N ILE A 81 8.77 -0.54 -13.44
CA ILE A 81 8.14 -1.86 -13.40
C ILE A 81 8.69 -2.73 -14.54
N LEU A 82 8.82 -2.17 -15.74
CA LEU A 82 9.30 -2.89 -16.93
C LEU A 82 10.81 -3.23 -16.85
N ASP A 83 11.63 -2.34 -16.30
CA ASP A 83 13.06 -2.57 -16.06
C ASP A 83 13.31 -3.78 -15.14
N ASP A 84 12.34 -4.10 -14.29
CA ASP A 84 12.38 -5.15 -13.28
C ASP A 84 11.22 -6.14 -13.48
N PHE A 85 10.80 -6.30 -14.75
CA PHE A 85 9.70 -7.17 -15.15
C PHE A 85 10.06 -8.63 -14.88
N ILE A 86 9.10 -9.36 -14.32
CA ILE A 86 9.22 -10.78 -14.05
C ILE A 86 8.32 -11.53 -15.02
N GLU A 87 8.91 -12.38 -15.86
CA GLU A 87 8.14 -13.24 -16.76
C GLU A 87 7.16 -14.13 -15.97
N GLY A 88 5.92 -14.19 -16.43
CA GLY A 88 4.83 -14.89 -15.75
C GLY A 88 4.11 -14.09 -14.66
N SER A 89 4.40 -12.80 -14.52
CA SER A 89 3.58 -11.84 -13.76
C SER A 89 2.69 -11.01 -14.68
N ASP A 90 1.63 -10.39 -14.14
CA ASP A 90 0.66 -9.58 -14.89
C ASP A 90 0.58 -8.13 -14.38
N PRO A 91 1.67 -7.34 -14.38
CA PRO A 91 1.76 -6.10 -13.63
C PRO A 91 0.68 -5.08 -13.98
N GLY A 92 0.02 -4.54 -12.95
CA GLY A 92 -0.90 -3.43 -13.07
C GLY A 92 -0.37 -2.18 -12.37
N LEU A 93 -0.62 -1.02 -12.96
CA LEU A 93 -0.30 0.29 -12.40
C LEU A 93 -1.54 1.19 -12.43
N ALA A 94 -1.86 1.81 -11.30
CA ALA A 94 -2.88 2.85 -11.22
C ALA A 94 -2.32 4.10 -10.52
N VAL A 95 -2.55 5.28 -11.07
CA VAL A 95 -2.04 6.55 -10.53
C VAL A 95 -3.12 7.61 -10.52
N ALA A 96 -3.36 8.23 -9.36
CA ALA A 96 -4.30 9.34 -9.23
C ALA A 96 -3.97 10.25 -8.04
N PRO A 97 -4.24 11.57 -8.13
CA PRO A 97 -4.29 12.42 -6.95
C PRO A 97 -5.44 11.97 -6.05
N THR A 98 -5.28 12.09 -4.72
CA THR A 98 -6.34 11.68 -3.77
C THR A 98 -7.65 12.43 -4.00
N SER A 99 -7.60 13.66 -4.49
CA SER A 99 -8.79 14.45 -4.86
C SER A 99 -9.55 13.92 -6.08
N GLY A 100 -8.92 13.09 -6.91
CA GLY A 100 -9.54 12.45 -8.07
C GLY A 100 -10.12 11.06 -7.77
N ILE A 101 -9.96 10.55 -6.54
CA ILE A 101 -10.44 9.23 -6.15
C ILE A 101 -11.76 9.40 -5.39
N GLY A 102 -12.87 9.08 -6.05
CA GLY A 102 -14.21 9.17 -5.48
C GLY A 102 -14.74 7.85 -4.92
N ASP A 103 -15.96 7.90 -4.36
CA ASP A 103 -16.60 6.79 -3.65
C ASP A 103 -16.73 5.50 -4.48
N LEU A 104 -16.90 5.61 -5.81
CA LEU A 104 -16.99 4.44 -6.69
C LEU A 104 -15.69 3.62 -6.69
N VAL A 105 -14.54 4.29 -6.64
CA VAL A 105 -13.22 3.63 -6.62
C VAL A 105 -12.94 3.08 -5.23
N VAL A 106 -13.32 3.80 -4.18
CA VAL A 106 -13.28 3.31 -2.79
C VAL A 106 -14.12 2.03 -2.66
N LYS A 107 -15.35 2.04 -3.18
CA LYS A 107 -16.23 0.88 -3.20
C LYS A 107 -15.62 -0.29 -3.99
N PHE A 108 -15.05 -0.02 -5.16
CA PHE A 108 -14.35 -1.05 -5.94
C PHE A 108 -13.24 -1.73 -5.12
N GLY A 109 -12.44 -0.95 -4.40
CA GLY A 109 -11.43 -1.48 -3.48
C GLY A 109 -12.01 -2.34 -2.36
N GLN A 110 -13.12 -1.89 -1.74
CA GLN A 110 -13.83 -2.65 -0.70
C GLN A 110 -14.48 -3.93 -1.22
N ASP A 111 -14.91 -3.96 -2.48
CA ASP A 111 -15.48 -5.14 -3.12
C ASP A 111 -14.36 -6.14 -3.49
N ALA A 112 -13.20 -5.65 -3.94
CA ALA A 112 -11.99 -6.46 -4.22
C ALA A 112 -11.44 -7.20 -2.98
N LYS A 113 -11.94 -6.86 -1.79
CA LYS A 113 -11.64 -7.51 -0.52
C LYS A 113 -12.54 -8.72 -0.23
N LYS A 114 -13.66 -8.86 -0.95
CA LYS A 114 -14.78 -9.76 -0.60
C LYS A 114 -15.26 -10.63 -1.74
N CYS A 115 -15.04 -10.23 -2.99
CA CYS A 115 -15.46 -10.97 -4.16
C CYS A 115 -14.43 -10.92 -5.30
N VAL A 116 -14.61 -11.80 -6.28
CA VAL A 116 -13.84 -11.80 -7.52
C VAL A 116 -14.39 -10.71 -8.42
N LEU A 117 -13.52 -9.79 -8.84
CA LEU A 117 -13.84 -8.72 -9.78
C LEU A 117 -13.21 -9.01 -11.14
N SER A 118 -13.74 -8.39 -12.20
CA SER A 118 -13.19 -8.56 -13.54
C SER A 118 -12.28 -7.39 -13.95
N ARG A 119 -11.33 -7.69 -14.84
CA ARG A 119 -10.49 -6.68 -15.49
C ARG A 119 -11.33 -5.64 -16.24
N GLY A 120 -12.42 -6.07 -16.88
CA GLY A 120 -13.33 -5.18 -17.61
C GLY A 120 -13.99 -4.14 -16.71
N ASP A 121 -14.40 -4.54 -15.50
CA ASP A 121 -14.97 -3.62 -14.51
C ASP A 121 -13.96 -2.56 -14.08
N ALA A 122 -12.70 -2.97 -13.85
CA ALA A 122 -11.62 -2.08 -13.47
C ALA A 122 -11.34 -1.03 -14.56
N VAL A 123 -11.16 -1.48 -15.81
CA VAL A 123 -10.88 -0.60 -16.96
C VAL A 123 -12.05 0.37 -17.19
N THR A 124 -13.28 -0.13 -17.23
CA THR A 124 -14.48 0.71 -17.45
C THR A 124 -14.63 1.77 -16.36
N LEU A 125 -14.37 1.42 -15.10
CA LEU A 125 -14.45 2.37 -13.99
C LEU A 125 -13.34 3.43 -14.09
N ALA A 126 -12.10 3.03 -14.39
CA ALA A 126 -10.99 3.94 -14.51
C ALA A 126 -11.19 4.95 -15.65
N GLU A 127 -11.64 4.50 -16.82
CA GLU A 127 -11.96 5.36 -17.97
C GLU A 127 -13.06 6.36 -17.62
N ARG A 128 -14.14 5.90 -16.97
CA ARG A 128 -15.27 6.75 -16.58
C ARG A 128 -14.87 7.87 -15.62
N ILE A 129 -13.93 7.62 -14.72
CA ILE A 129 -13.51 8.57 -13.68
C ILE A 129 -12.25 9.37 -14.10
N GLY A 130 -11.57 8.95 -15.16
CA GLY A 130 -10.32 9.57 -15.62
C GLY A 130 -9.11 9.21 -14.75
N ILE A 131 -9.05 7.96 -14.25
CA ILE A 131 -7.89 7.43 -13.54
C ILE A 131 -6.91 6.81 -14.54
N ALA A 132 -5.62 7.14 -14.42
CA ALA A 132 -4.59 6.48 -15.20
C ALA A 132 -4.44 5.03 -14.71
N LEU A 133 -4.79 4.08 -15.56
CA LEU A 133 -4.73 2.64 -15.30
C LEU A 133 -4.04 1.95 -16.48
N VAL A 134 -2.95 1.25 -16.21
CA VAL A 134 -2.08 0.66 -17.22
C VAL A 134 -1.78 -0.79 -16.87
N GLY A 135 -2.02 -1.70 -17.82
CA GLY A 135 -1.51 -3.07 -17.79
C GLY A 135 -0.14 -3.12 -18.44
N LEU A 136 0.82 -3.78 -17.79
CA LEU A 136 2.24 -3.74 -18.15
C LEU A 136 2.83 -5.14 -18.40
N GLY A 137 1.99 -6.18 -18.47
CA GLY A 137 2.44 -7.53 -18.82
C GLY A 137 1.32 -8.56 -18.82
N GLY A 138 1.60 -9.70 -19.45
CA GLY A 138 0.75 -10.88 -19.51
C GLY A 138 -0.73 -10.60 -19.88
N SER A 139 -1.68 -11.11 -19.10
CA SER A 139 -3.13 -10.88 -19.24
C SER A 139 -3.58 -9.48 -18.82
N CYS A 140 -2.68 -8.70 -18.21
CA CYS A 140 -2.95 -7.39 -17.61
C CYS A 140 -3.97 -7.44 -16.45
N ASP A 141 -4.10 -8.56 -15.74
CA ASP A 141 -5.06 -8.69 -14.65
C ASP A 141 -4.67 -7.91 -13.38
N GLY A 142 -3.39 -7.59 -13.18
CA GLY A 142 -2.94 -6.76 -12.05
C GLY A 142 -3.59 -5.38 -11.98
N VAL A 143 -4.21 -4.89 -13.08
CA VAL A 143 -4.97 -3.63 -13.06
C VAL A 143 -6.16 -3.66 -12.07
N ILE A 144 -6.70 -4.85 -11.78
CA ILE A 144 -7.77 -5.04 -10.79
C ILE A 144 -7.27 -4.62 -9.40
N GLY A 145 -6.17 -5.21 -8.95
CA GLY A 145 -5.64 -4.90 -7.63
C GLY A 145 -4.96 -3.55 -7.55
N ALA A 146 -4.40 -3.03 -8.65
CA ALA A 146 -3.91 -1.66 -8.72
C ALA A 146 -5.04 -0.63 -8.49
N LEU A 147 -6.17 -0.76 -9.20
CA LEU A 147 -7.31 0.12 -8.99
C LEU A 147 -7.91 -0.04 -7.59
N ALA A 148 -8.03 -1.29 -7.11
CA ALA A 148 -8.47 -1.57 -5.75
C ALA A 148 -7.56 -0.91 -4.70
N GLY A 149 -6.24 -0.94 -4.91
CA GLY A 149 -5.26 -0.30 -4.05
C GLY A 149 -5.49 1.21 -3.90
N LEU A 150 -5.78 1.91 -5.00
CA LEU A 150 -6.14 3.34 -4.93
C LEU A 150 -7.37 3.58 -4.05
N GLY A 151 -8.43 2.79 -4.25
CA GLY A 151 -9.66 2.87 -3.45
C GLY A 151 -9.42 2.60 -1.97
N LEU A 152 -8.69 1.53 -1.65
CA LEU A 152 -8.40 1.14 -0.27
C LEU A 152 -7.51 2.15 0.45
N ALA A 153 -6.43 2.61 -0.19
CA ALA A 153 -5.53 3.61 0.38
C ALA A 153 -6.20 4.98 0.56
N SER A 154 -6.99 5.43 -0.42
CA SER A 154 -7.71 6.71 -0.34
C SER A 154 -8.77 6.74 0.76
N SER A 155 -9.35 5.58 1.12
CA SER A 155 -10.30 5.48 2.24
C SER A 155 -9.70 5.86 3.60
N GLY A 156 -8.36 5.86 3.71
CA GLY A 156 -7.64 6.14 4.94
C GLY A 156 -7.79 5.09 6.04
N ASN A 157 -8.43 3.95 5.75
CA ASN A 157 -8.87 2.99 6.76
C ASN A 157 -8.55 1.52 6.45
N ASP A 158 -7.78 1.26 5.40
CA ASP A 158 -7.35 -0.08 5.01
C ASP A 158 -5.84 -0.12 4.76
N GLY A 159 -5.24 -1.27 5.04
CA GLY A 159 -3.85 -1.58 4.76
C GLY A 159 -2.92 -1.26 5.93
N ARG A 160 -1.68 -1.69 5.77
CA ARG A 160 -0.58 -1.43 6.71
C ARG A 160 0.63 -0.87 6.01
N TYR A 161 1.39 -0.04 6.71
CA TYR A 161 2.65 0.48 6.21
C TYR A 161 3.71 -0.62 6.14
N VAL A 162 4.28 -0.82 4.95
CA VAL A 162 5.49 -1.63 4.71
C VAL A 162 6.74 -0.76 4.61
N MET A 163 6.55 0.57 4.54
CA MET A 163 7.56 1.62 4.63
C MET A 163 6.90 2.91 5.14
N LYS A 164 7.44 3.52 6.19
CA LYS A 164 7.02 4.82 6.75
C LYS A 164 8.18 5.39 7.55
N GLY A 165 8.56 6.63 7.29
CA GLY A 165 9.65 7.31 7.99
C GLY A 165 10.89 6.42 8.19
N ARG A 166 11.35 6.34 9.44
CA ARG A 166 12.50 5.54 9.88
C ARG A 166 12.10 4.21 10.52
N LEU A 167 10.84 3.78 10.40
CA LEU A 167 10.36 2.57 11.08
C LEU A 167 11.18 1.31 10.77
N ARG A 168 11.77 1.22 9.59
CA ARG A 168 12.61 0.08 9.20
C ARG A 168 14.00 0.05 9.86
N GLU A 169 14.41 1.13 10.53
CA GLU A 169 15.62 1.19 11.36
C GLU A 169 15.38 0.57 12.74
N LEU A 170 14.12 0.51 13.18
CA LEU A 170 13.71 -0.15 14.42
C LEU A 170 13.56 -1.66 14.21
N SER A 171 13.89 -2.45 15.23
CA SER A 171 13.74 -3.90 15.17
C SER A 171 13.57 -4.54 16.53
N ARG A 172 12.85 -5.66 16.57
CA ARG A 172 12.59 -6.55 17.73
C ARG A 172 11.85 -5.91 18.91
N GLU A 173 12.27 -4.73 19.33
CA GLU A 173 11.74 -4.03 20.48
C GLU A 173 12.02 -2.52 20.36
N ALA A 174 11.06 -1.67 20.71
CA ALA A 174 11.24 -0.22 20.76
C ALA A 174 10.33 0.41 21.81
N ARG A 175 10.73 1.57 22.36
CA ARG A 175 9.84 2.36 23.21
C ARG A 175 8.78 3.05 22.37
N VAL A 176 7.64 3.33 22.98
CA VAL A 176 6.55 4.09 22.35
C VAL A 176 7.03 5.46 21.84
N GLU A 177 7.89 6.15 22.59
CA GLU A 177 8.50 7.42 22.15
C GLU A 177 9.31 7.30 20.86
N ASP A 178 10.14 6.26 20.74
CA ASP A 178 10.97 6.01 19.55
C ASP A 178 10.11 5.65 18.33
N LEU A 179 9.03 4.90 18.53
CA LEU A 179 8.06 4.56 17.49
C LEU A 179 7.40 5.82 16.92
N LEU A 180 6.97 6.73 17.79
CA LEU A 180 6.35 7.99 17.39
C LEU A 180 7.34 8.87 16.62
N LEU A 181 8.57 9.01 17.13
CA LEU A 181 9.65 9.78 16.47
C LEU A 181 10.11 9.16 15.13
N ALA A 182 9.96 7.85 14.96
CA ALA A 182 10.32 7.15 13.74
C ALA A 182 9.23 7.20 12.67
N GLY A 183 7.98 7.53 13.04
CA GLY A 183 6.90 7.82 12.08
C GLY A 183 5.58 7.08 12.31
N VAL A 184 5.38 6.41 13.45
CA VAL A 184 4.05 6.04 13.94
C VAL A 184 3.35 7.32 14.40
N ASP A 185 2.07 7.49 14.06
CA ASP A 185 1.32 8.66 14.51
C ASP A 185 0.69 8.39 15.90
N GLU A 186 0.16 7.17 16.09
CA GLU A 186 -0.52 6.77 17.34
C GLU A 186 -0.27 5.29 17.66
N VAL A 187 -0.20 4.95 18.95
CA VAL A 187 -0.12 3.55 19.44
C VAL A 187 -1.37 3.25 20.26
N HIS A 188 -2.11 2.21 19.88
CA HIS A 188 -3.42 1.88 20.45
C HIS A 188 -3.47 0.42 20.89
N THR A 189 -4.12 0.15 22.02
CA THR A 189 -4.49 -1.22 22.38
C THR A 189 -5.57 -1.74 21.45
N MET A 190 -5.81 -3.06 21.45
CA MET A 190 -6.91 -3.65 20.70
C MET A 190 -8.31 -3.20 21.19
N ALA A 191 -8.41 -2.69 22.43
CA ALA A 191 -9.62 -2.07 22.96
C ALA A 191 -9.80 -0.61 22.54
N GLY A 192 -8.82 -0.03 21.83
CA GLY A 192 -8.85 1.35 21.33
C GLY A 192 -8.22 2.38 22.27
N GLU A 193 -7.64 1.95 23.39
CA GLU A 193 -6.99 2.85 24.35
C GLU A 193 -5.63 3.32 23.82
N ARG A 194 -5.33 4.61 23.99
CA ARG A 194 -4.07 5.18 23.53
C ARG A 194 -2.94 4.85 24.49
N VAL A 195 -1.90 4.19 24.00
CA VAL A 195 -0.67 3.88 24.72
C VAL A 195 0.33 5.02 24.49
N LYS A 196 0.85 5.59 25.59
CA LYS A 196 1.78 6.74 25.55
C LYS A 196 3.20 6.39 25.98
N PHE A 197 3.38 5.28 26.70
CA PHE A 197 4.65 4.85 27.27
C PHE A 197 4.70 3.33 27.33
N GLY A 198 5.90 2.81 27.55
CA GLY A 198 6.18 1.37 27.59
C GLY A 198 6.98 0.90 26.38
N THR A 199 7.18 -0.41 26.34
CA THR A 199 8.03 -1.09 25.37
C THR A 199 7.19 -2.01 24.51
N VAL A 200 7.35 -1.91 23.19
CA VAL A 200 6.63 -2.72 22.21
C VAL A 200 7.60 -3.71 21.56
N ARG A 201 7.32 -4.99 21.74
CA ARG A 201 7.97 -6.11 21.03
C ARG A 201 7.32 -6.29 19.67
N MET A 202 8.15 -6.55 18.66
CA MET A 202 7.74 -6.66 17.27
C MET A 202 8.54 -7.75 16.55
N ARG A 203 7.96 -8.37 15.53
CA ARG A 203 8.62 -9.51 14.87
C ARG A 203 9.87 -9.11 14.06
N LYS A 204 9.81 -7.99 13.34
CA LYS A 204 10.92 -7.55 12.46
C LYS A 204 11.15 -6.05 12.55
N PHE A 205 10.10 -5.28 12.30
CA PHE A 205 10.03 -3.82 12.37
C PHE A 205 8.53 -3.48 12.53
N PRO A 206 8.18 -2.29 13.03
CA PRO A 206 6.79 -1.92 13.29
C PRO A 206 6.04 -1.64 11.98
N LYS A 207 4.83 -2.19 11.86
CA LYS A 207 3.95 -2.12 10.70
C LYS A 207 2.62 -1.53 11.12
N PRO A 208 2.55 -0.22 11.38
CA PRO A 208 1.30 0.42 11.73
C PRO A 208 0.27 0.26 10.60
N SER A 209 -0.99 0.13 10.98
CA SER A 209 -2.13 0.14 10.07
C SER A 209 -2.45 1.56 9.64
N LEU A 210 -2.97 1.74 8.42
CA LEU A 210 -3.55 3.00 7.98
C LEU A 210 -4.98 3.09 8.54
N ARG A 211 -5.22 4.00 9.48
CA ARG A 211 -6.53 4.22 10.12
C ARG A 211 -6.78 5.71 10.27
N ASN A 212 -7.96 6.19 9.85
CA ASN A 212 -8.31 7.61 9.79
C ASN A 212 -7.19 8.49 9.19
N HIS A 213 -6.56 8.01 8.11
CA HIS A 213 -5.42 8.65 7.43
C HIS A 213 -4.14 8.79 8.29
N ARG A 214 -4.02 8.00 9.37
CA ARG A 214 -2.87 7.97 10.27
C ARG A 214 -2.23 6.58 10.31
N ALA A 215 -0.94 6.54 10.59
CA ALA A 215 -0.19 5.33 10.91
C ALA A 215 -0.42 4.95 12.37
N VAL A 216 -1.37 4.04 12.61
CA VAL A 216 -1.73 3.56 13.95
C VAL A 216 -1.10 2.18 14.21
N LEU A 217 -0.24 2.08 15.21
CA LEU A 217 0.32 0.80 15.65
C LEU A 217 -0.59 0.17 16.70
N PHE A 218 -1.13 -1.01 16.42
CA PHE A 218 -1.92 -1.76 17.38
C PHE A 218 -1.04 -2.66 18.24
N VAL A 219 -1.36 -2.73 19.53
CA VAL A 219 -0.63 -3.53 20.51
C VAL A 219 -1.56 -4.29 21.46
N GLU A 220 -1.04 -5.37 22.03
CA GLU A 220 -1.66 -6.13 23.12
C GLU A 220 -0.70 -6.22 24.29
N GLU A 221 -1.20 -6.03 25.52
CA GLU A 221 -0.36 -6.12 26.72
C GLU A 221 -0.08 -7.59 27.07
N ARG A 222 1.20 -7.92 27.27
CA ARG A 222 1.69 -9.23 27.68
C ARG A 222 2.90 -9.09 28.60
N ASP A 223 2.79 -9.66 29.80
CA ASP A 223 3.87 -9.72 30.79
C ASP A 223 4.50 -8.34 31.13
N GLY A 224 3.67 -7.30 31.26
CA GLY A 224 4.14 -5.93 31.56
C GLY A 224 4.84 -5.23 30.39
N SER A 225 4.72 -5.78 29.19
CA SER A 225 5.18 -5.19 27.92
C SER A 225 4.07 -5.25 26.87
N PHE A 226 4.28 -4.68 25.70
CA PHE A 226 3.32 -4.71 24.61
C PHE A 226 3.84 -5.57 23.45
N ASP A 227 2.97 -6.35 22.83
CA ASP A 227 3.26 -7.08 21.58
C ASP A 227 2.52 -6.41 20.42
N GLU A 228 3.21 -6.19 19.31
CA GLU A 228 2.62 -5.69 18.08
C GLU A 228 1.54 -6.63 17.54
N VAL A 229 0.38 -6.07 17.22
CA VAL A 229 -0.70 -6.73 16.50
C VAL A 229 -0.80 -6.14 15.09
N VAL A 230 -0.40 -6.92 14.08
CA VAL A 230 -0.44 -6.47 12.69
C VAL A 230 -1.84 -6.65 12.11
N ARG A 231 -2.43 -5.55 11.62
CA ARG A 231 -3.72 -5.55 10.90
C ARG A 231 -3.58 -4.87 9.55
N ASP A 232 -4.23 -5.44 8.54
CA ASP A 232 -4.59 -4.73 7.31
C ASP A 232 -5.91 -3.99 7.54
#